data_AF-A0A3D5KU54-F1
#
_entry.id   AF-A0A3D5KU54-F1
#
_cell.length_a   1.000
_cell.length_b   1.000
_cell.length_c   1.000
_cell.angle_alpha   90.00
_cell.angle_beta   90.00
_cell.angle_gamma   90.00
#
_symmetry.space_group_name_H-M   'P 1'
#
loop_
_entity.id
_entity.type
_entity.pdbx_description
1 polymer ?
#
loop_
_entity_poly.entity_id
_entity_poly.type
_entity_poly.pdbx_seq_one_letter_code
_entity_poly.pdbx_strand_id
1 'polypeptide(L)'
;FTPKKEGLYLFQEDTSAARGFSYRVVKETFPKFTKIADLIPPLILVTTPDEFKDLTNSQGEKAKFDKVILNICGDKDRAKNFMKNFFRNIELANIYFSSYKEGWKTDRGMLYLIFGMPDEVSKNSGNEIWSYHNLNMKITFVKSGSVYDPENYVMLRDKKFTDPWFSTVDLWRKGRF
;
A
#
# COMPACT_ATOMS: atom_id res chain seq x y z
N PHE A 1 -20.70 -20.43 11.04
CA PHE A 1 -20.45 -20.38 9.58
C PHE A 1 -19.02 -19.91 9.37
N THR A 2 -18.22 -20.60 8.55
CA THR A 2 -16.85 -20.19 8.21
C THR A 2 -16.79 -19.92 6.70
N PRO A 3 -16.60 -18.67 6.27
CA PRO A 3 -16.54 -18.34 4.84
C PRO A 3 -15.32 -18.97 4.18
N LYS A 4 -15.53 -19.63 3.03
CA LYS A 4 -14.49 -20.37 2.28
C LYS A 4 -13.94 -19.61 1.07
N LYS A 5 -14.58 -18.52 0.66
CA LYS A 5 -14.17 -17.70 -0.49
C LYS A 5 -13.54 -16.41 0.03
N GLU A 6 -12.55 -15.91 -0.69
CA GLU A 6 -12.00 -14.57 -0.46
C GLU A 6 -13.09 -13.52 -0.61
N GLY A 7 -13.10 -12.54 0.28
CA GLY A 7 -14.10 -11.49 0.26
C GLY A 7 -14.28 -10.79 1.59
N LEU A 8 -15.08 -9.74 1.56
CA LEU A 8 -15.51 -9.00 2.74
C LEU A 8 -16.92 -9.45 3.12
N TYR A 9 -17.05 -9.99 4.33
CA TYR A 9 -18.30 -10.52 4.86
C TYR A 9 -18.79 -9.61 5.97
N LEU A 10 -20.05 -9.22 5.94
CA LEU A 10 -20.74 -8.54 7.02
C LEU A 10 -21.67 -9.55 7.71
N PHE A 11 -21.50 -9.73 9.02
CA PHE A 11 -22.37 -10.53 9.85
C PHE A 11 -23.26 -9.61 10.68
N GLN A 12 -24.57 -9.74 10.48
CA GLN A 12 -25.60 -8.99 11.19
C GLN A 12 -26.77 -9.93 11.50
N GLU A 13 -27.47 -9.68 12.60
CA GLU A 13 -28.63 -10.50 13.01
C GLU A 13 -29.80 -10.35 12.02
N ASP A 14 -30.00 -9.14 11.50
CA ASP A 14 -30.98 -8.82 10.47
C ASP A 14 -30.43 -7.70 9.57
N THR A 15 -30.94 -7.58 8.35
CA THR A 15 -30.64 -6.50 7.40
C THR A 15 -31.01 -5.10 7.90
N SER A 16 -31.90 -5.00 8.88
CA SER A 16 -32.25 -3.75 9.58
C SER A 16 -31.40 -3.47 10.83
N ALA A 17 -30.57 -4.42 11.25
CA ALA A 17 -29.84 -4.33 12.51
C ALA A 17 -28.76 -3.24 12.44
N ALA A 18 -28.76 -2.33 13.43
CA ALA A 18 -27.77 -1.25 13.55
C ALA A 18 -26.37 -1.74 13.98
N ARG A 19 -26.21 -3.05 14.25
CA ARG A 19 -24.97 -3.64 14.75
C ARG A 19 -24.65 -4.91 13.98
N GLY A 20 -23.38 -5.04 13.64
CA GLY A 20 -22.79 -6.20 13.01
C GLY A 20 -21.27 -6.14 13.14
N PHE A 21 -20.59 -7.18 12.68
CA PHE A 21 -19.14 -7.17 12.56
C PHE A 21 -18.75 -7.66 11.16
N SER A 22 -17.65 -7.12 10.66
CA SER A 22 -17.13 -7.51 9.36
C SER A 22 -15.89 -8.37 9.49
N TYR A 23 -15.73 -9.29 8.55
CA TYR A 23 -14.58 -10.17 8.46
C TYR A 23 -14.06 -10.21 7.03
N ARG A 24 -12.78 -9.92 6.83
CA ARG A 24 -12.11 -10.02 5.53
C ARG A 24 -11.42 -11.37 5.42
N VAL A 25 -11.92 -12.22 4.52
CA VAL A 25 -11.27 -13.47 4.15
C VAL A 25 -10.24 -13.19 3.07
N VAL A 26 -9.00 -13.58 3.35
CA VAL A 26 -7.84 -13.38 2.48
C VAL A 26 -7.24 -14.72 2.07
N LYS A 27 -6.39 -14.71 1.03
CA LYS A 27 -5.54 -15.85 0.67
C LYS A 27 -4.70 -16.30 1.87
N GLU A 28 -4.44 -17.60 1.96
CA GLU A 28 -3.52 -18.18 2.96
C GLU A 28 -2.10 -17.58 2.90
N THR A 29 -1.71 -17.06 1.73
CA THR A 29 -0.40 -16.44 1.53
C THR A 29 -0.32 -15.01 2.09
N PHE A 30 -1.45 -14.34 2.32
CA PHE A 30 -1.48 -12.99 2.87
C PHE A 30 -0.88 -12.97 4.29
N PRO A 31 -0.05 -11.99 4.69
CA PRO A 31 0.23 -10.69 4.06
C PRO A 31 1.29 -10.70 2.95
N LYS A 32 1.89 -11.86 2.67
CA LYS A 32 2.94 -12.04 1.68
C LYS A 32 2.36 -12.22 0.28
N PHE A 33 3.17 -11.84 -0.70
CA PHE A 33 2.93 -12.19 -2.09
C PHE A 33 3.86 -13.31 -2.51
N THR A 34 3.29 -14.36 -3.10
CA THR A 34 4.04 -15.54 -3.58
C THR A 34 4.13 -15.59 -5.09
N LYS A 35 3.27 -14.84 -5.81
CA LYS A 35 3.23 -14.79 -7.27
C LYS A 35 3.63 -13.40 -7.76
N ILE A 36 4.38 -13.36 -8.86
CA ILE A 36 4.77 -12.10 -9.53
C ILE A 36 3.54 -11.32 -9.97
N ALA A 37 2.48 -11.99 -10.42
CA ALA A 37 1.24 -11.34 -10.79
C ALA A 37 0.61 -10.52 -9.65
N ASP A 38 0.72 -10.99 -8.39
CA ASP A 38 0.20 -10.26 -7.22
C ASP A 38 1.08 -9.05 -6.84
N LEU A 39 2.29 -8.96 -7.39
CA LEU A 39 3.27 -7.89 -7.14
C LEU A 39 3.16 -6.74 -8.14
N ILE A 40 2.49 -6.95 -9.27
CA ILE A 40 2.28 -5.92 -10.28
C ILE A 40 1.42 -4.77 -9.73
N PRO A 41 0.24 -4.99 -9.11
CA PRO A 41 -0.65 -3.90 -8.74
C PRO A 41 -0.04 -2.82 -7.82
N PRO A 42 0.75 -3.16 -6.77
CA PRO A 42 1.41 -2.15 -5.94
C PRO A 42 2.41 -1.26 -6.69
N LEU A 43 3.00 -1.74 -7.79
CA LEU A 43 3.99 -0.96 -8.55
C LEU A 43 3.41 0.29 -9.20
N ILE A 44 2.08 0.40 -9.32
CA ILE A 44 1.41 1.60 -9.82
C ILE A 44 1.81 2.87 -9.06
N LEU A 45 2.24 2.74 -7.80
CA LEU A 45 2.66 3.86 -6.95
C LEU A 45 4.00 4.47 -7.38
N VAL A 46 4.83 3.72 -8.11
CA VAL A 46 6.23 4.06 -8.43
C VAL A 46 6.53 4.01 -9.93
N THR A 47 5.55 3.67 -10.77
CA THR A 47 5.70 3.55 -12.23
C THR A 47 4.89 4.59 -12.99
N THR A 48 5.33 4.91 -14.20
CA THR A 48 4.50 5.65 -15.16
C THR A 48 3.35 4.77 -15.70
N PRO A 49 2.31 5.36 -16.33
CA PRO A 49 1.24 4.59 -16.94
C PRO A 49 1.71 3.58 -18.00
N ASP A 50 2.71 3.94 -18.81
CA ASP A 50 3.26 3.06 -19.85
C ASP A 50 4.07 1.91 -19.23
N GLU A 51 4.89 2.20 -18.23
CA GLU A 51 5.64 1.18 -17.48
C GLU A 51 4.68 0.19 -16.77
N PHE A 52 3.61 0.69 -16.17
CA PHE A 52 2.61 -0.15 -15.52
C PHE A 52 1.85 -1.04 -16.52
N LYS A 53 1.57 -0.50 -17.71
CA LYS A 53 1.00 -1.28 -18.81
C LYS A 53 1.96 -2.39 -19.24
N ASP A 54 3.25 -2.11 -19.37
CA ASP A 54 4.25 -3.13 -19.71
C ASP A 54 4.39 -4.20 -18.63
N LEU A 55 4.35 -3.82 -17.35
CA LEU A 55 4.29 -4.77 -16.24
C LEU A 55 3.04 -5.65 -16.33
N THR A 56 1.89 -5.08 -16.62
CA THR A 56 0.63 -5.84 -16.77
C THR A 56 0.70 -6.80 -17.97
N ASN A 57 1.29 -6.36 -19.09
CA ASN A 57 1.50 -7.16 -20.29
C ASN A 57 2.51 -8.31 -20.07
N SER A 58 3.34 -8.25 -19.02
CA SER A 58 4.20 -9.37 -18.64
C SER A 58 3.38 -10.60 -18.22
N GLN A 59 2.12 -10.42 -17.80
CA GLN A 59 1.22 -11.47 -17.31
C GLN A 59 1.84 -12.33 -16.18
N GLY A 60 2.75 -11.74 -15.39
CA GLY A 60 3.45 -12.43 -14.30
C GLY A 60 4.62 -13.31 -14.76
N GLU A 61 5.01 -13.26 -16.04
CA GLU A 61 6.20 -13.93 -16.54
C GLU A 61 7.47 -13.22 -16.04
N LYS A 62 8.27 -13.95 -15.25
CA LYS A 62 9.43 -13.38 -14.54
C LYS A 62 10.42 -12.65 -15.46
N ALA A 63 10.78 -13.24 -16.60
CA ALA A 63 11.76 -12.64 -17.50
C ALA A 63 11.29 -11.29 -18.07
N LYS A 64 10.01 -11.18 -18.42
CA LYS A 64 9.41 -9.93 -18.91
C LYS A 64 9.29 -8.90 -17.80
N PHE A 65 8.82 -9.32 -16.63
CA PHE A 65 8.72 -8.49 -15.44
C PHE A 65 10.10 -7.91 -15.05
N ASP A 66 11.11 -8.76 -14.89
CA ASP A 66 12.47 -8.36 -14.51
C ASP A 66 13.08 -7.39 -15.55
N LYS A 67 12.76 -7.57 -16.84
CA LYS A 67 13.19 -6.65 -17.91
C LYS A 67 12.60 -5.24 -17.74
N VAL A 68 11.31 -5.13 -17.42
CA VAL A 68 10.65 -3.84 -17.19
C VAL A 68 11.26 -3.15 -15.96
N ILE A 69 11.44 -3.88 -14.86
CA ILE A 69 12.09 -3.35 -13.66
C ILE A 69 13.52 -2.89 -13.95
N LEU A 70 14.29 -3.67 -14.71
CA LEU A 70 15.65 -3.29 -15.10
C LEU A 70 15.66 -1.99 -15.92
N ASN A 71 14.71 -1.81 -16.83
CA ASN A 71 14.57 -0.58 -17.61
C ASN A 71 14.24 0.64 -16.73
N ILE A 72 13.41 0.46 -15.68
CA ILE A 72 13.05 1.53 -14.75
C ILE A 72 14.26 1.97 -13.91
N CYS A 73 15.05 1.03 -13.42
CA CYS A 73 16.17 1.30 -12.52
C CYS A 73 17.50 1.60 -13.25
N GLY A 74 17.63 1.18 -14.50
CA GLY A 74 18.82 1.36 -15.36
C GLY A 74 20.05 0.53 -14.97
N ASP A 75 20.01 -0.17 -13.84
CA ASP A 75 21.11 -0.98 -13.32
C ASP A 75 20.58 -2.23 -12.60
N LYS A 76 21.31 -3.33 -12.72
CA LYS A 76 20.89 -4.65 -12.20
C LYS A 76 20.91 -4.70 -10.69
N ASP A 77 21.91 -4.11 -10.04
CA ASP A 77 22.02 -4.12 -8.57
C ASP A 77 20.98 -3.19 -7.96
N ARG A 78 20.72 -2.03 -8.57
CA ARG A 78 19.62 -1.14 -8.21
C ARG A 78 18.27 -1.84 -8.33
N ALA A 79 17.99 -2.49 -9.47
CA ALA A 79 16.76 -3.24 -9.68
C ALA A 79 16.55 -4.32 -8.60
N LYS A 80 17.59 -5.10 -8.30
CA LYS A 80 17.54 -6.13 -7.26
C LYS A 80 17.22 -5.56 -5.88
N ASN A 81 17.91 -4.49 -5.50
CA ASN A 81 17.71 -3.83 -4.20
C ASN A 81 16.33 -3.19 -4.10
N PHE A 82 15.89 -2.51 -5.16
CA PHE A 82 14.55 -1.94 -5.30
C PHE A 82 13.48 -3.01 -5.05
N MET A 83 13.50 -4.12 -5.81
CA MET A 83 12.50 -5.17 -5.67
C MET A 83 12.49 -5.81 -4.27
N LYS A 84 13.67 -6.08 -3.72
CA LYS A 84 13.81 -6.66 -2.36
C LYS A 84 13.15 -5.76 -1.31
N ASN A 85 13.45 -4.46 -1.35
CA ASN A 85 12.93 -3.52 -0.35
C ASN A 85 11.46 -3.22 -0.56
N PHE A 86 11.03 -3.02 -1.82
CA PHE A 86 9.64 -2.74 -2.15
C PHE A 86 8.72 -3.89 -1.70
N PHE A 87 9.11 -5.14 -1.95
CA PHE A 87 8.32 -6.31 -1.53
C PHE A 87 8.23 -6.46 -0.02
N ARG A 88 9.34 -6.25 0.68
CA ARG A 88 9.34 -6.24 2.15
C ARG A 88 8.42 -5.14 2.69
N ASN A 89 8.46 -3.96 2.10
CA ASN A 89 7.63 -2.83 2.55
C ASN A 89 6.14 -3.07 2.25
N ILE A 90 5.78 -3.76 1.16
CA ILE A 90 4.38 -4.13 0.92
C ILE A 90 3.89 -5.14 1.95
N GLU A 91 4.70 -6.14 2.30
CA GLU A 91 4.35 -7.08 3.36
C GLU A 91 4.10 -6.34 4.69
N LEU A 92 4.99 -5.42 5.06
CA LEU A 92 4.82 -4.59 6.25
C LEU A 92 3.60 -3.68 6.16
N ALA A 93 3.33 -3.08 5.00
CA ALA A 93 2.13 -2.27 4.80
C ALA A 93 0.85 -3.10 4.98
N ASN A 94 0.85 -4.34 4.47
CA ASN A 94 -0.24 -5.29 4.67
C ASN A 94 -0.39 -5.72 6.14
N ILE A 95 0.70 -5.85 6.89
CA ILE A 95 0.65 -6.18 8.31
C ILE A 95 0.07 -5.02 9.12
N TYR A 96 0.58 -3.80 8.90
CA TYR A 96 0.26 -2.65 9.77
C TYR A 96 -1.01 -1.91 9.38
N PHE A 97 -1.39 -1.92 8.11
CA PHE A 97 -2.44 -1.02 7.61
C PHE A 97 -3.59 -1.73 6.91
N SER A 98 -3.67 -3.07 7.00
CA SER A 98 -4.85 -3.77 6.47
C SER A 98 -6.13 -3.35 7.16
N SER A 99 -7.18 -3.32 6.37
CA SER A 99 -8.52 -2.88 6.73
C SER A 99 -9.53 -3.80 6.02
N TYR A 100 -10.68 -3.27 5.61
CA TYR A 100 -11.59 -3.89 4.64
C TYR A 100 -10.95 -4.12 3.26
N LYS A 101 -9.72 -3.62 3.04
CA LYS A 101 -8.86 -3.82 1.87
C LYS A 101 -7.41 -4.11 2.29
N GLU A 102 -6.58 -4.52 1.33
CA GLU A 102 -5.14 -4.72 1.54
C GLU A 102 -4.47 -3.45 2.08
N GLY A 103 -3.52 -3.62 3.02
CA GLY A 103 -2.86 -2.50 3.67
C GLY A 103 -2.15 -1.55 2.70
N TRP A 104 -1.49 -2.07 1.67
CA TRP A 104 -0.85 -1.22 0.64
C TRP A 104 -1.82 -0.31 -0.13
N LYS A 105 -3.12 -0.66 -0.16
CA LYS A 105 -4.18 0.15 -0.79
C LYS A 105 -4.79 1.19 0.13
N THR A 106 -4.45 1.20 1.42
CA THR A 106 -4.89 2.24 2.36
C THR A 106 -4.02 3.49 2.23
N ASP A 107 -4.52 4.65 2.64
CA ASP A 107 -3.73 5.88 2.56
C ASP A 107 -2.46 5.79 3.42
N ARG A 108 -2.57 5.20 4.63
CA ARG A 108 -1.42 4.94 5.51
C ARG A 108 -0.41 4.01 4.85
N GLY A 109 -0.87 2.91 4.26
CA GLY A 109 0.02 1.96 3.57
C GLY A 109 0.67 2.54 2.32
N MET A 110 -0.05 3.33 1.52
CA MET A 110 0.52 4.02 0.35
C MET A 110 1.62 5.01 0.77
N LEU A 111 1.35 5.83 1.80
CA LEU A 111 2.35 6.76 2.30
C LEU A 111 3.54 6.06 2.93
N TYR A 112 3.32 4.97 3.67
CA TYR A 112 4.39 4.14 4.20
C TYR A 112 5.27 3.55 3.08
N LEU A 113 4.67 3.12 1.97
CA LEU A 113 5.42 2.59 0.83
C LEU A 113 6.32 3.63 0.17
N ILE A 114 5.87 4.88 0.09
CA ILE A 114 6.62 5.96 -0.55
C ILE A 114 7.62 6.59 0.42
N PHE A 115 7.15 7.07 1.57
CA PHE A 115 7.93 7.86 2.52
C PHE A 115 8.56 7.04 3.65
N GLY A 116 8.20 5.76 3.78
CA GLY A 116 8.70 4.91 4.86
C GLY A 116 7.98 5.15 6.20
N MET A 117 8.66 4.80 7.30
CA MET A 117 8.14 5.09 8.64
C MET A 117 8.23 6.58 8.93
N PRO A 118 7.19 7.18 9.53
CA PRO A 118 7.29 8.54 10.04
C PRO A 118 8.25 8.63 11.23
N ASP A 119 8.82 9.81 11.45
CA ASP A 119 9.68 10.09 12.60
C ASP A 119 8.86 10.17 13.90
N GLU A 120 7.61 10.64 13.80
CA GLU A 120 6.69 10.77 14.93
C GLU A 120 5.27 10.43 14.51
N VAL A 121 4.54 9.72 15.37
CA VAL A 121 3.10 9.46 15.23
C VAL A 121 2.37 10.02 16.44
N SER A 122 1.54 11.04 16.22
CA SER A 122 0.64 11.60 17.23
C SER A 122 -0.78 11.10 16.99
N LYS A 123 -1.43 10.55 18.02
CA LYS A 123 -2.80 10.02 17.92
C LYS A 123 -3.71 10.69 18.95
N ASN A 124 -4.80 11.26 18.46
CA ASN A 124 -5.90 11.82 19.24
C ASN A 124 -7.18 11.06 18.90
N SER A 125 -8.29 11.31 19.63
CA SER A 125 -9.53 10.53 19.53
C SER A 125 -10.15 10.41 18.12
N GLY A 126 -9.85 11.34 17.21
CA GLY A 126 -10.32 11.30 15.82
C GLY A 126 -9.24 11.40 14.75
N ASN A 127 -7.98 11.67 15.12
CA ASN A 127 -6.92 11.99 14.18
C ASN A 127 -5.63 11.24 14.49
N GLU A 128 -4.92 10.84 13.44
CA GLU A 128 -3.55 10.35 13.49
C GLU A 128 -2.68 11.29 12.64
N ILE A 129 -1.59 11.81 13.18
CA ILE A 129 -0.68 12.73 12.49
C ILE A 129 0.69 12.07 12.39
N TRP A 130 1.19 11.95 11.17
CA TRP A 130 2.53 11.45 10.88
C TRP A 130 3.44 12.63 10.54
N SER A 131 4.55 12.77 11.26
CA SER A 131 5.56 13.80 11.02
C SER A 131 6.79 13.20 10.34
N TYR A 132 7.29 13.88 9.30
CA TYR A 132 8.53 13.59 8.60
C TYR A 132 9.44 14.82 8.70
N HIS A 133 10.43 14.80 9.59
CA HIS A 133 11.30 15.92 9.89
C HIS A 133 12.19 16.28 8.69
N ASN A 134 12.78 15.28 8.03
CA ASN A 134 13.64 15.48 6.87
C ASN A 134 12.89 16.13 5.68
N LEU A 135 11.59 15.89 5.58
CA LEU A 135 10.73 16.45 4.53
C LEU A 135 10.01 17.73 4.99
N ASN A 136 10.18 18.13 6.26
CA ASN A 136 9.40 19.18 6.92
C ASN A 136 7.90 19.05 6.64
N MET A 137 7.39 17.82 6.73
CA MET A 137 6.05 17.46 6.28
C MET A 137 5.26 16.80 7.40
N LYS A 138 3.99 17.19 7.54
CA LYS A 138 3.03 16.53 8.43
C LYS A 138 1.83 16.08 7.61
N ILE A 139 1.41 14.84 7.83
CA ILE A 139 0.26 14.26 7.18
C ILE A 139 -0.76 13.88 8.24
N THR A 140 -1.98 14.40 8.08
CA THR A 140 -3.09 14.12 8.99
C THR A 140 -4.01 13.09 8.36
N PHE A 141 -4.32 12.06 9.14
CA PHE A 141 -5.36 11.09 8.86
C PHE A 141 -6.53 11.31 9.82
N VAL A 142 -7.74 11.34 9.27
CA VAL A 142 -8.99 11.44 10.01
C VAL A 142 -9.65 10.08 10.07
N LYS A 143 -10.18 9.72 11.25
CA LYS A 143 -10.95 8.50 11.45
C LYS A 143 -12.22 8.57 10.59
N SER A 144 -12.35 7.61 9.68
CA SER A 144 -13.46 7.47 8.75
C SER A 144 -13.88 6.00 8.72
N GLY A 145 -14.28 5.55 9.92
CA GLY A 145 -14.70 4.18 10.16
C GLY A 145 -15.99 3.85 9.42
N SER A 146 -16.15 2.57 9.08
CA SER A 146 -17.41 2.02 8.57
C SER A 146 -17.73 0.72 9.29
N VAL A 147 -18.88 0.11 8.99
CA VAL A 147 -19.21 -1.25 9.48
C VAL A 147 -18.18 -2.30 9.05
N TYR A 148 -17.38 -2.00 8.03
CA TYR A 148 -16.34 -2.87 7.51
C TYR A 148 -14.97 -2.71 8.19
N ASP A 149 -14.71 -1.54 8.73
CA ASP A 149 -13.53 -1.25 9.56
C ASP A 149 -13.81 0.02 10.37
N PRO A 150 -14.19 -0.10 11.65
CA PRO A 150 -14.43 1.04 12.53
C PRO A 150 -13.18 1.88 12.80
N GLU A 151 -11.99 1.30 12.67
CA GLU A 151 -10.70 1.95 12.90
C GLU A 151 -10.01 2.36 11.60
N ASN A 152 -10.78 2.52 10.52
CA ASN A 152 -10.26 3.04 9.26
C ASN A 152 -9.92 4.52 9.37
N TYR A 153 -8.78 4.90 8.80
CA TYR A 153 -8.32 6.29 8.71
C TYR A 153 -8.08 6.66 7.25
N VAL A 154 -8.50 7.87 6.89
CA VAL A 154 -8.36 8.43 5.55
C VAL A 154 -7.50 9.68 5.64
N MET A 155 -6.59 9.85 4.68
CA MET A 155 -5.69 11.00 4.62
C MET A 155 -6.46 12.26 4.21
N LEU A 156 -6.21 13.36 4.92
CA LEU A 156 -6.56 14.69 4.44
C LEU A 156 -5.63 15.05 3.28
N ARG A 157 -6.15 15.01 2.05
CA ARG A 157 -5.38 15.29 0.84
C ARG A 157 -5.03 16.77 0.76
N ASP A 158 -3.77 17.07 0.49
CA ASP A 158 -3.27 18.42 0.21
C ASP A 158 -2.37 18.36 -1.04
N LYS A 159 -2.48 19.37 -1.92
CA LYS A 159 -1.64 19.50 -3.11
C LYS A 159 -0.17 19.61 -2.78
N LYS A 160 0.18 20.11 -1.58
CA LYS A 160 1.57 20.25 -1.11
C LYS A 160 2.33 18.92 -1.04
N PHE A 161 1.63 17.79 -1.01
CA PHE A 161 2.27 16.47 -0.99
C PHE A 161 2.73 15.98 -2.37
N THR A 162 2.35 16.67 -3.44
CA THR A 162 2.64 16.27 -4.82
C THR A 162 4.15 16.28 -5.11
N ASP A 163 4.84 17.38 -4.80
CA ASP A 163 6.28 17.50 -5.11
C ASP A 163 7.13 16.55 -4.25
N PRO A 164 6.92 16.43 -2.92
CA PRO A 164 7.62 15.44 -2.10
C PRO A 164 7.38 14.00 -2.59
N TRP A 165 6.15 13.68 -3.01
CA TRP A 165 5.82 12.36 -3.55
C TRP A 165 6.63 12.03 -4.81
N PHE A 166 6.60 12.90 -5.82
CA PHE A 166 7.32 12.66 -7.07
C PHE A 166 8.83 12.64 -6.88
N SER A 167 9.37 13.53 -6.04
CA SER A 167 10.79 13.53 -5.67
C SER A 167 11.21 12.21 -5.03
N THR A 168 10.39 11.69 -4.10
CA THR A 168 10.67 10.42 -3.42
C THR A 168 10.57 9.24 -4.39
N VAL A 169 9.57 9.19 -5.26
CA VAL A 169 9.46 8.14 -6.29
C VAL A 169 10.68 8.15 -7.23
N ASP A 170 11.18 9.32 -7.64
CA ASP A 170 12.38 9.42 -8.47
C ASP A 170 13.64 8.90 -7.75
N LEU A 171 13.77 9.18 -6.44
CA LEU A 171 14.82 8.61 -5.59
C LEU A 171 14.75 7.08 -5.51
N TRP A 172 13.54 6.53 -5.32
CA TRP A 172 13.29 5.09 -5.37
C TRP A 172 13.74 4.47 -6.69
N ARG A 173 13.37 5.09 -7.81
CA ARG A 173 13.74 4.62 -9.16
C ARG A 173 15.25 4.65 -9.39
N LYS A 174 15.94 5.62 -8.79
CA LYS A 174 17.41 5.73 -8.83
C LYS A 174 18.11 4.82 -7.81
N GLY A 175 17.37 4.07 -7.00
CA GLY A 175 17.92 3.21 -5.95
C GLY A 175 18.65 3.99 -4.85
N ARG A 176 18.25 5.25 -4.62
CA ARG A 176 18.82 6.15 -3.61
C ARG A 176 17.77 6.37 -2.52
N PHE A 177 17.75 5.51 -1.50
CA PHE A 177 16.81 5.57 -0.39
C PHE A 177 17.56 5.43 0.94
#